data_AF-A0A948RWW6-F1
#
_entry.id   AF-A0A948RWW6-F1
#
_cell.length_a   1.000
_cell.length_b   1.000
_cell.length_c   1.000
_cell.angle_alpha   90.00
_cell.angle_beta   90.00
_cell.angle_gamma   90.00
#
_symmetry.space_group_name_H-M   'P 1'
#
loop_
_entity.id
_entity.type
_entity.pdbx_description
1 polymer ?
#
loop_
_entity_poly.entity_id
_entity_poly.type
_entity_poly.pdbx_seq_one_letter_code
_entity_poly.pdbx_strand_id
1 'polypeptide(L)'
;MNRCIMVMVGMVLMAGVAASQNDEIWKMRIHKGQDVELHNLAEIDSVTFFIDVAPEGFTHVPAGVFTMGDGAAYCGTDEREVTLTRDFFLGQHEVTNQEYMEAVQWAYDNEYVTATTCTVRDNLDGSTVELLDLDGHCEISFSDGIFSLRDAGHGINPDHPVMDVTWYGVVSYCDWLSLQAGLSRAYEHGGDWQCNSGDPYGAVGYRLPTDAEWEYAAQYDDERIYPWGDDALDCDRANADGCVYWTTPVGDYPDAPETLELSDMAGNVWEWCNDWHQCNLGTGQQADPHGPVVGIYRVLRGGSFGSTPTPETYRCAYRHNFLPGNSDVAVGFRIARTVQP
;
A
#
# COMPACT_ATOMS: atom_id res chain seq x y z
N MET A 1 -21.88 -6.52 44.90
CA MET A 1 -20.58 -6.93 44.33
C MET A 1 -20.87 -7.47 42.95
N ASN A 2 -20.79 -6.63 41.92
CA ASN A 2 -20.94 -7.08 40.54
C ASN A 2 -19.59 -7.61 40.07
N ARG A 3 -19.54 -8.91 39.78
CA ARG A 3 -18.40 -9.52 39.12
C ARG A 3 -18.57 -9.28 37.62
N CYS A 4 -17.71 -8.46 37.03
CA CYS A 4 -17.50 -8.43 35.59
C CYS A 4 -16.79 -9.72 35.17
N ILE A 5 -17.29 -10.36 34.12
CA ILE A 5 -16.54 -11.34 33.36
C ILE A 5 -16.01 -10.60 32.13
N MET A 6 -14.69 -10.46 32.08
CA MET A 6 -13.90 -10.02 30.94
C MET A 6 -13.79 -11.19 29.97
N VAL A 7 -14.12 -10.98 28.69
CA VAL A 7 -13.83 -11.97 27.64
C VAL A 7 -12.68 -11.43 26.81
N MET A 8 -11.54 -12.12 26.94
CA MET A 8 -10.37 -12.00 26.07
C MET A 8 -10.72 -12.55 24.67
N VAL A 9 -10.24 -11.87 23.63
CA VAL A 9 -10.32 -12.34 22.24
C VAL A 9 -9.29 -13.45 22.06
N GLY A 10 -9.79 -14.67 21.84
CA GLY A 10 -8.99 -15.87 21.63
C GLY A 10 -9.84 -17.13 21.52
N MET A 11 -10.21 -17.48 20.29
CA MET A 11 -10.50 -18.83 19.79
C MET A 11 -11.81 -19.59 20.19
N VAL A 12 -12.41 -20.16 19.14
CA VAL A 12 -13.42 -21.23 19.05
C VAL A 12 -14.84 -20.89 19.53
N LEU A 13 -15.69 -20.49 18.57
CA LEU A 13 -17.14 -20.66 18.66
C LEU A 13 -17.45 -22.17 18.60
N MET A 14 -17.36 -22.88 19.74
CA MET A 14 -18.09 -24.13 19.90
C MET A 14 -19.54 -23.77 20.22
N ALA A 15 -20.38 -23.70 19.20
CA ALA A 15 -21.82 -23.68 19.36
C ALA A 15 -22.29 -25.07 19.83
N GLY A 16 -22.19 -25.34 21.14
CA GLY A 16 -22.85 -26.47 21.76
C GLY A 16 -24.36 -26.22 21.81
N VAL A 17 -25.11 -26.86 20.92
CA VAL A 17 -26.58 -26.79 20.91
C VAL A 17 -27.13 -27.61 22.08
N ALA A 18 -27.66 -26.94 23.10
CA ALA A 18 -28.59 -27.56 24.04
C ALA A 18 -29.95 -26.88 23.84
N ALA A 19 -30.85 -27.56 23.12
CA ALA A 19 -32.21 -27.08 22.90
C ALA A 19 -33.00 -27.09 24.21
N SER A 20 -33.55 -25.95 24.61
CA SER A 20 -34.75 -25.94 25.46
C SER A 20 -35.87 -25.24 24.71
N GLN A 21 -36.95 -25.99 24.50
CA GLN A 21 -38.24 -25.52 24.00
C GLN A 21 -38.67 -24.27 24.75
N ASN A 22 -38.74 -23.14 24.04
CA ASN A 22 -39.71 -22.05 24.16
C ASN A 22 -39.29 -20.97 23.14
N ASP A 23 -40.26 -20.23 22.59
CA ASP A 23 -40.11 -19.18 21.57
C ASP A 23 -39.30 -17.94 22.04
N GLU A 24 -38.13 -18.15 22.65
CA GLU A 24 -37.27 -17.07 23.11
C GLU A 24 -36.45 -16.54 21.95
N ILE A 25 -36.92 -15.41 21.41
CA ILE A 25 -36.20 -14.58 20.46
C ILE A 25 -34.90 -14.11 21.14
N TRP A 26 -33.76 -14.68 20.71
CA TRP A 26 -32.44 -14.30 21.20
C TRP A 26 -32.13 -12.86 20.79
N LYS A 27 -31.64 -12.05 21.74
CA LYS A 27 -31.25 -10.67 21.47
C LYS A 27 -29.79 -10.43 21.77
N MET A 28 -29.06 -9.82 20.85
CA MET A 28 -27.75 -9.23 21.10
C MET A 28 -27.93 -7.87 21.75
N ARG A 29 -27.19 -7.61 22.83
CA ARG A 29 -27.20 -6.31 23.51
C ARG A 29 -25.89 -5.59 23.25
N ILE A 30 -25.94 -4.41 22.64
CA ILE A 30 -24.78 -3.55 22.39
C ILE A 30 -24.85 -2.36 23.36
N HIS A 31 -23.74 -2.10 24.06
CA HIS A 31 -23.62 -0.99 24.99
C HIS A 31 -22.72 0.11 24.40
N LYS A 32 -23.23 1.34 24.27
CA LYS A 32 -22.44 2.53 23.93
C LYS A 32 -22.47 3.50 25.12
N GLY A 33 -21.53 3.33 26.05
CA GLY A 33 -21.57 4.03 27.33
C GLY A 33 -22.75 3.59 28.19
N GLN A 34 -23.69 4.49 28.49
CA GLN A 34 -24.94 4.18 29.21
C GLN A 34 -26.05 3.70 28.28
N ASP A 35 -25.93 3.94 26.97
CA ASP A 35 -26.96 3.57 25.99
C ASP A 35 -26.88 2.08 25.67
N VAL A 36 -28.06 1.47 25.54
CA VAL A 36 -28.22 0.03 25.34
C VAL A 36 -29.15 -0.22 24.18
N GLU A 37 -28.63 -0.86 23.13
CA GLU A 37 -29.41 -1.32 21.98
C GLU A 37 -29.58 -2.84 22.04
N LEU A 38 -30.73 -3.32 21.58
CA LEU A 38 -31.11 -4.73 21.56
C LEU A 38 -31.47 -5.14 20.14
N HIS A 39 -30.69 -6.04 19.55
CA HIS A 39 -30.91 -6.56 18.20
C HIS A 39 -31.43 -7.99 18.25
N ASN A 40 -32.47 -8.30 17.48
CA ASN A 40 -32.98 -9.66 17.34
C ASN A 40 -32.00 -10.50 16.52
N LEU A 41 -31.43 -11.55 17.11
CA LEU A 41 -30.48 -12.44 16.43
C LEU A 41 -31.14 -13.33 15.37
N ALA A 42 -32.46 -13.53 15.41
CA ALA A 42 -33.16 -14.30 14.38
C ALA A 42 -33.19 -13.60 13.01
N GLU A 43 -32.83 -12.32 12.96
CA GLU A 43 -32.84 -11.47 11.76
C GLU A 43 -31.41 -11.04 11.33
N ILE A 44 -30.37 -11.56 11.99
CA ILE A 44 -28.98 -11.16 11.75
C ILE A 44 -28.24 -12.30 11.03
N ASP A 45 -27.81 -12.05 9.80
CA ASP A 45 -27.01 -12.99 9.01
C ASP A 45 -25.53 -12.99 9.42
N SER A 46 -24.98 -11.83 9.80
CA SER A 46 -23.59 -11.68 10.25
C SER A 46 -23.40 -10.45 11.14
N VAL A 47 -22.36 -10.45 11.98
CA VAL A 47 -21.90 -9.31 12.79
C VAL A 47 -20.42 -9.12 12.53
N THR A 48 -20.03 -7.92 12.08
CA THR A 48 -18.64 -7.57 11.80
C THR A 48 -18.22 -6.43 12.71
N PHE A 49 -17.03 -6.54 13.30
CA PHE A 49 -16.41 -5.47 14.09
C PHE A 49 -15.24 -4.90 13.29
N PHE A 50 -15.18 -3.58 13.18
CA PHE A 50 -14.02 -2.88 12.65
C PHE A 50 -13.28 -2.22 13.81
N ILE A 51 -11.96 -2.31 13.79
CA ILE A 51 -11.08 -1.59 14.69
C ILE A 51 -10.23 -0.70 13.79
N ASP A 52 -10.41 0.62 13.89
CA ASP A 52 -9.60 1.61 13.17
C ASP A 52 -8.30 1.88 13.93
N VAL A 53 -7.52 0.81 14.16
CA VAL A 53 -6.13 0.93 14.59
C VAL A 53 -5.29 0.64 13.37
N ALA A 54 -4.30 1.50 13.11
CA ALA A 54 -3.35 1.29 12.04
C ALA A 54 -2.77 -0.13 12.16
N PRO A 55 -2.75 -0.92 11.07
CA PRO A 55 -2.02 -2.17 11.08
C PRO A 55 -0.56 -1.93 11.48
N GLU A 56 0.11 -2.94 12.02
CA GLU A 56 1.54 -2.84 12.33
C GLU A 56 2.32 -2.44 11.06
N GLY A 57 3.25 -1.49 11.19
CA GLY A 57 3.99 -0.93 10.06
C GLY A 57 3.24 0.13 9.25
N PHE A 58 2.08 0.62 9.70
CA PHE A 58 1.35 1.70 9.06
C PHE A 58 1.21 2.93 9.97
N THR A 59 1.17 4.10 9.34
CA THR A 59 0.78 5.36 9.98
C THR A 59 -0.63 5.77 9.57
N HIS A 60 -1.29 6.55 10.41
CA HIS A 60 -2.57 7.17 10.12
C HIS A 60 -2.34 8.55 9.49
N VAL A 61 -2.89 8.76 8.30
CA VAL A 61 -2.87 10.04 7.59
C VAL A 61 -4.30 10.61 7.58
N PRO A 62 -4.55 11.73 8.29
CA PRO A 62 -5.86 12.35 8.32
C PRO A 62 -6.33 12.87 6.96
N ALA A 63 -7.63 12.83 6.71
CA ALA A 63 -8.26 13.55 5.61
C ALA A 63 -7.92 15.05 5.68
N GLY A 64 -7.78 15.69 4.53
CA GLY A 64 -7.37 17.08 4.49
C GLY A 64 -7.37 17.70 3.11
N VAL A 65 -6.90 18.94 3.06
CA VAL A 65 -6.78 19.73 1.85
C VAL A 65 -5.32 20.13 1.68
N PHE A 66 -4.80 20.03 0.45
CA PHE A 66 -3.43 20.45 0.13
C PHE A 66 -3.31 20.95 -1.30
N THR A 67 -2.22 21.65 -1.59
CA THR A 67 -1.82 22.00 -2.95
C THR A 67 -1.02 20.84 -3.54
N MET A 68 -1.57 20.19 -4.58
CA MET A 68 -0.87 19.16 -5.34
C MET A 68 -0.14 19.78 -6.53
N GLY A 69 1.12 19.41 -6.71
CA GLY A 69 2.08 20.06 -7.62
C GLY A 69 2.86 21.17 -6.92
N ASP A 70 3.99 21.57 -7.52
CA ASP A 70 4.90 22.58 -6.96
C ASP A 70 5.46 23.55 -8.01
N GLY A 71 4.83 23.60 -9.19
CA GLY A 71 5.24 24.44 -10.30
C GLY A 71 6.59 24.08 -10.94
N ALA A 72 7.25 23.00 -10.53
CA ALA A 72 8.53 22.55 -11.07
C ALA A 72 8.35 21.47 -12.16
N ALA A 73 9.08 21.62 -13.28
CA ALA A 73 8.74 20.90 -14.51
C ALA A 73 9.46 19.56 -14.69
N TYR A 74 8.67 18.47 -14.70
CA TYR A 74 8.89 17.29 -15.57
C TYR A 74 7.61 16.90 -16.35
N CYS A 75 6.42 17.19 -15.81
CA CYS A 75 5.13 16.93 -16.47
C CYS A 75 4.19 18.14 -16.54
N GLY A 76 4.68 19.35 -16.31
CA GLY A 76 3.88 20.57 -16.27
C GLY A 76 4.26 21.43 -15.08
N THR A 77 3.53 22.54 -14.91
CA THR A 77 3.65 23.43 -13.74
C THR A 77 2.27 23.60 -13.10
N ASP A 78 1.39 22.62 -13.30
CA ASP A 78 0.02 22.68 -12.82
C ASP A 78 0.04 22.46 -11.30
N GLU A 79 -0.49 23.44 -10.58
CA GLU A 79 -0.81 23.35 -9.16
C GLU A 79 -2.33 23.34 -9.02
N ARG A 80 -2.84 22.51 -8.10
CA ARG A 80 -4.27 22.40 -7.85
C ARG A 80 -4.54 22.08 -6.39
N GLU A 81 -5.61 22.63 -5.87
CA GLU A 81 -6.09 22.24 -4.55
C GLU A 81 -6.79 20.87 -4.64
N VAL A 82 -6.34 19.93 -3.81
CA VAL A 82 -6.92 18.60 -3.68
C VAL A 82 -7.49 18.44 -2.29
N THR A 83 -8.71 17.94 -2.19
CA THR A 83 -9.33 17.49 -0.94
C THR A 83 -9.33 15.97 -0.90
N LEU A 84 -8.63 15.38 0.06
CA LEU A 84 -8.79 13.97 0.42
C LEU A 84 -9.92 13.88 1.45
N THR A 85 -11.00 13.17 1.13
CA THR A 85 -12.21 13.16 1.97
C THR A 85 -12.24 12.07 3.02
N ARG A 86 -11.26 11.16 2.99
CA ARG A 86 -11.14 10.02 3.90
C ARG A 86 -9.75 9.95 4.49
N ASP A 87 -9.70 9.62 5.78
CA ASP A 87 -8.46 9.19 6.41
C ASP A 87 -7.98 7.89 5.75
N PHE A 88 -6.69 7.69 5.73
CA PHE A 88 -6.09 6.45 5.23
C PHE A 88 -4.90 6.04 6.08
N PHE A 89 -4.61 4.75 6.06
CA PHE A 89 -3.36 4.21 6.55
C PHE A 89 -2.36 4.12 5.41
N LEU A 90 -1.11 4.48 5.66
CA LEU A 90 0.00 4.37 4.71
C LEU A 90 1.14 3.58 5.36
N GLY A 91 1.79 2.69 4.62
CA GLY A 91 2.99 1.99 5.08
C GLY A 91 4.07 2.99 5.49
N GLN A 92 4.65 2.78 6.69
CA GLN A 92 5.69 3.66 7.24
C GLN A 92 6.91 3.72 6.33
N HIS A 93 7.21 2.62 5.65
CA HIS A 93 8.28 2.48 4.68
C HIS A 93 7.82 1.66 3.48
N GLU A 94 8.71 1.46 2.49
CA GLU A 94 8.45 0.56 1.36
C GLU A 94 8.34 -0.90 1.82
N VAL A 95 7.64 -1.72 1.05
CA VAL A 95 7.54 -3.16 1.33
C VAL A 95 8.91 -3.81 1.14
N THR A 96 9.33 -4.60 2.12
CA THR A 96 10.63 -5.27 2.15
C THR A 96 10.65 -6.55 1.32
N ASN A 97 11.86 -7.01 0.98
CA ASN A 97 12.08 -8.32 0.37
C ASN A 97 11.48 -9.46 1.21
N GLN A 98 11.61 -9.40 2.54
CA GLN A 98 11.06 -10.43 3.44
C GLN A 98 9.53 -10.46 3.38
N GLU A 99 8.86 -9.30 3.51
CA GLU A 99 7.41 -9.21 3.48
C GLU A 99 6.84 -9.69 2.14
N TYR A 100 7.44 -9.26 1.02
CA TYR A 100 7.00 -9.69 -0.30
C TYR A 100 7.20 -11.20 -0.50
N MET A 101 8.36 -11.73 -0.08
CA MET A 101 8.68 -13.16 -0.17
C MET A 101 7.67 -14.02 0.61
N GLU A 102 7.31 -13.61 1.82
CA GLU A 102 6.32 -14.32 2.64
C GLU A 102 4.93 -14.30 2.00
N ALA A 103 4.51 -13.13 1.49
CA ALA A 103 3.21 -12.99 0.84
C ALA A 103 3.12 -13.79 -0.48
N VAL A 104 4.17 -13.79 -1.31
CA VAL A 104 4.18 -14.55 -2.56
C VAL A 104 4.27 -16.07 -2.30
N GLN A 105 4.96 -16.50 -1.25
CA GLN A 105 4.90 -17.90 -0.80
C GLN A 105 3.48 -18.29 -0.41
N TRP A 106 2.81 -17.46 0.40
CA TRP A 106 1.41 -17.72 0.77
C TRP A 106 0.49 -17.77 -0.45
N ALA A 107 0.68 -16.86 -1.42
CA ALA A 107 -0.09 -16.86 -2.65
C ALA A 107 0.16 -18.13 -3.49
N TYR A 108 1.40 -18.61 -3.53
CA TYR A 108 1.78 -19.83 -4.22
C TYR A 108 1.14 -21.07 -3.57
N ASP A 109 1.18 -21.16 -2.24
CA ASP A 109 0.58 -22.25 -1.47
C ASP A 109 -0.96 -22.31 -1.62
N ASN A 110 -1.60 -21.18 -1.96
CA ASN A 110 -3.03 -21.08 -2.25
C ASN A 110 -3.36 -21.13 -3.75
N GLU A 111 -2.39 -21.46 -4.60
CA GLU A 111 -2.54 -21.58 -6.06
C GLU A 111 -2.97 -20.26 -6.75
N TYR A 112 -2.78 -19.10 -6.11
CA TYR A 112 -3.08 -17.79 -6.70
C TYR A 112 -2.01 -17.29 -7.66
N VAL A 113 -0.81 -17.89 -7.61
CA VAL A 113 0.28 -17.63 -8.56
C VAL A 113 0.88 -18.94 -9.05
N THR A 114 1.54 -18.85 -10.20
CA THR A 114 2.48 -19.88 -10.65
C THR A 114 3.89 -19.30 -10.62
N ALA A 115 4.89 -20.13 -10.34
CA ALA A 115 6.26 -19.69 -10.23
C ALA A 115 7.20 -20.63 -10.98
N THR A 116 8.25 -20.04 -11.55
CA THR A 116 9.41 -20.72 -12.10
C THR A 116 10.66 -20.14 -11.45
N THR A 117 11.85 -20.62 -11.80
CA THR A 117 13.10 -20.03 -11.31
C THR A 117 13.36 -18.60 -11.80
N CYS A 118 12.60 -18.12 -12.79
CA CYS A 118 12.83 -16.84 -13.46
C CYS A 118 11.68 -15.84 -13.28
N THR A 119 10.48 -16.28 -12.93
CA THR A 119 9.30 -15.39 -12.89
C THR A 119 8.19 -15.95 -12.02
N VAL A 120 7.44 -15.04 -11.40
CA VAL A 120 6.13 -15.29 -10.79
C VAL A 120 5.05 -14.69 -11.68
N ARG A 121 4.02 -15.49 -11.98
CA ARG A 121 2.88 -15.09 -12.80
C ARG A 121 1.59 -15.25 -12.04
N ASP A 122 0.67 -14.33 -12.31
CA ASP A 122 -0.69 -14.42 -11.81
C ASP A 122 -1.35 -15.73 -12.25
N ASN A 123 -2.20 -16.27 -11.39
CA ASN A 123 -3.06 -17.41 -11.68
C ASN A 123 -4.49 -17.19 -11.17
N LEU A 124 -4.80 -15.96 -10.73
CA LEU A 124 -6.13 -15.60 -10.27
C LEU A 124 -7.02 -15.20 -11.45
N ASP A 125 -8.27 -15.66 -11.43
CA ASP A 125 -9.33 -15.28 -12.38
C ASP A 125 -8.97 -15.40 -13.88
N GLY A 126 -8.04 -16.29 -14.22
CA GLY A 126 -7.62 -16.59 -15.59
C GLY A 126 -6.56 -15.66 -16.18
N SER A 127 -6.02 -14.74 -15.38
CA SER A 127 -4.87 -13.91 -15.75
C SER A 127 -3.56 -14.70 -15.66
N THR A 128 -2.55 -14.28 -16.43
CA THR A 128 -1.20 -14.90 -16.50
C THR A 128 -0.09 -13.85 -16.63
N VAL A 129 -0.41 -12.61 -16.25
CA VAL A 129 0.55 -11.49 -16.31
C VAL A 129 1.71 -11.75 -15.37
N GLU A 130 2.87 -11.21 -15.73
CA GLU A 130 4.06 -11.29 -14.89
C GLU A 130 3.92 -10.34 -13.70
N LEU A 131 4.23 -10.87 -12.52
CA LEU A 131 4.10 -10.19 -11.23
C LEU A 131 5.47 -9.79 -10.67
N LEU A 132 6.42 -10.73 -10.71
CA LEU A 132 7.77 -10.55 -10.19
C LEU A 132 8.75 -11.19 -11.17
N ASP A 133 9.74 -10.41 -11.59
CA ASP A 133 10.92 -10.94 -12.29
C ASP A 133 11.90 -11.47 -11.23
N LEU A 134 12.23 -12.76 -11.31
CA LEU A 134 13.18 -13.41 -10.38
C LEU A 134 14.60 -13.49 -10.96
N ASP A 135 14.80 -13.04 -12.20
CA ASP A 135 16.12 -12.96 -12.81
C ASP A 135 16.88 -11.71 -12.33
N GLY A 136 18.10 -11.52 -12.83
CA GLY A 136 18.86 -10.28 -12.62
C GLY A 136 19.18 -9.95 -11.17
N HIS A 137 18.52 -8.90 -10.68
CA HIS A 137 18.83 -8.17 -9.44
C HIS A 137 17.85 -8.46 -8.30
N CYS A 138 16.78 -9.21 -8.56
CA CYS A 138 15.80 -9.57 -7.56
C CYS A 138 16.45 -10.34 -6.40
N GLU A 139 16.21 -9.92 -5.16
CA GLU A 139 16.77 -10.57 -3.97
C GLU A 139 15.90 -11.75 -3.48
N ILE A 140 14.85 -12.09 -4.23
CA ILE A 140 14.00 -13.26 -4.00
C ILE A 140 14.32 -14.33 -5.06
N SER A 141 14.29 -15.59 -4.65
CA SER A 141 14.49 -16.75 -5.53
C SER A 141 13.43 -17.81 -5.28
N PHE A 142 13.21 -18.67 -6.27
CA PHE A 142 12.25 -19.76 -6.18
C PHE A 142 12.88 -21.10 -6.59
N SER A 143 12.76 -22.11 -5.74
CA SER A 143 13.22 -23.47 -6.02
C SER A 143 12.40 -24.50 -5.25
N ASP A 144 12.06 -25.62 -5.91
CA ASP A 144 11.35 -26.74 -5.29
C ASP A 144 10.07 -26.35 -4.50
N GLY A 145 9.32 -25.35 -5.00
CA GLY A 145 8.08 -24.88 -4.38
C GLY A 145 8.29 -23.87 -3.25
N ILE A 146 9.52 -23.42 -3.01
CA ILE A 146 9.90 -22.57 -1.89
C ILE A 146 10.53 -21.27 -2.41
N PHE A 147 10.01 -20.14 -1.93
CA PHE A 147 10.63 -18.83 -2.06
C PHE A 147 11.66 -18.61 -0.94
N SER A 148 12.80 -18.03 -1.29
CA SER A 148 13.86 -17.71 -0.34
C SER A 148 14.65 -16.48 -0.76
N LEU A 149 15.13 -15.71 0.21
CA LEU A 149 16.04 -14.60 -0.04
C LEU A 149 17.38 -15.13 -0.61
N ARG A 150 17.94 -14.39 -1.56
CA ARG A 150 19.24 -14.69 -2.18
C ARG A 150 20.11 -13.44 -2.24
N ASP A 151 21.42 -13.67 -2.32
CA ASP A 151 22.39 -12.60 -2.49
C ASP A 151 22.42 -12.14 -3.95
N ALA A 152 22.07 -10.88 -4.21
CA ALA A 152 22.15 -10.23 -5.52
C ALA A 152 23.49 -9.50 -5.76
N GLY A 153 24.52 -9.78 -4.95
CA GLY A 153 25.85 -9.17 -5.03
C GLY A 153 26.13 -8.14 -3.93
N HIS A 154 25.20 -7.94 -3.00
CA HIS A 154 25.24 -6.93 -1.93
C HIS A 154 25.02 -7.53 -0.53
N GLY A 155 25.00 -8.87 -0.43
CA GLY A 155 24.65 -9.60 0.78
C GLY A 155 23.14 -9.81 0.89
N ILE A 156 22.75 -10.84 1.64
CA ILE A 156 21.33 -11.10 1.91
C ILE A 156 20.87 -10.13 2.99
N ASN A 157 19.89 -9.28 2.67
CA ASN A 157 19.25 -8.41 3.66
C ASN A 157 17.71 -8.48 3.53
N PRO A 158 17.00 -9.00 4.56
CA PRO A 158 15.54 -9.06 4.54
C PRO A 158 14.86 -7.69 4.48
N ASP A 159 15.53 -6.66 5.01
CA ASP A 159 14.94 -5.35 5.28
C ASP A 159 15.17 -4.34 4.13
N HIS A 160 15.83 -4.73 3.05
CA HIS A 160 15.86 -3.91 1.84
C HIS A 160 14.48 -3.90 1.18
N PRO A 161 14.07 -2.78 0.53
CA PRO A 161 12.82 -2.72 -0.21
C PRO A 161 12.83 -3.75 -1.34
N VAL A 162 11.68 -4.34 -1.61
CA VAL A 162 11.51 -5.25 -2.76
C VAL A 162 11.62 -4.46 -4.05
N MET A 163 12.33 -5.02 -5.02
CA MET A 163 12.56 -4.47 -6.35
C MET A 163 12.18 -5.49 -7.42
N ASP A 164 12.30 -5.10 -8.69
CA ASP A 164 11.97 -5.96 -9.84
C ASP A 164 10.49 -6.43 -9.85
N VAL A 165 9.62 -5.67 -9.19
CA VAL A 165 8.17 -5.90 -9.15
C VAL A 165 7.46 -5.12 -10.26
N THR A 166 6.53 -5.78 -10.95
CA THR A 166 5.62 -5.09 -11.87
C THR A 166 4.50 -4.43 -11.08
N TRP A 167 3.81 -3.45 -11.67
CA TRP A 167 2.62 -2.86 -11.04
C TRP A 167 1.56 -3.93 -10.74
N TYR A 168 1.44 -4.94 -11.61
CA TYR A 168 0.54 -6.08 -11.39
C TYR A 168 0.95 -6.93 -10.19
N GLY A 169 2.25 -7.16 -9.98
CA GLY A 169 2.76 -7.85 -8.80
C GLY A 169 2.42 -7.13 -7.51
N VAL A 170 2.59 -5.81 -7.52
CA VAL A 170 2.30 -4.97 -6.35
C VAL A 170 0.81 -4.96 -5.99
N VAL A 171 -0.09 -4.82 -6.96
CA VAL A 171 -1.54 -4.86 -6.65
C VAL A 171 -2.01 -6.25 -6.26
N SER A 172 -1.38 -7.30 -6.79
CA SER A 172 -1.62 -8.68 -6.35
C SER A 172 -1.19 -8.88 -4.90
N TYR A 173 -0.03 -8.34 -4.52
CA TYR A 173 0.44 -8.32 -3.14
C TYR A 173 -0.56 -7.65 -2.19
N CYS A 174 -1.12 -6.51 -2.60
CA CYS A 174 -2.18 -5.84 -1.84
C CYS A 174 -3.41 -6.74 -1.64
N ASP A 175 -3.82 -7.47 -2.68
CA ASP A 175 -4.93 -8.43 -2.60
C ASP A 175 -4.61 -9.64 -1.71
N TRP A 176 -3.37 -10.14 -1.72
CA TRP A 176 -2.94 -11.22 -0.83
C TRP A 176 -3.00 -10.81 0.64
N LEU A 177 -2.47 -9.62 0.98
CA LEU A 177 -2.59 -9.07 2.34
C LEU A 177 -4.05 -8.87 2.74
N SER A 178 -4.90 -8.42 1.80
CA SER A 178 -6.33 -8.25 2.05
C SER A 178 -6.98 -9.58 2.42
N LEU A 179 -6.72 -10.63 1.65
CA LEU A 179 -7.25 -11.97 1.92
C LEU A 179 -6.72 -12.56 3.24
N GLN A 180 -5.43 -12.40 3.53
CA GLN A 180 -4.83 -12.82 4.81
C GLN A 180 -5.49 -12.11 6.01
N ALA A 181 -5.88 -10.85 5.85
CA ALA A 181 -6.59 -10.07 6.85
C ALA A 181 -8.11 -10.33 6.88
N GLY A 182 -8.64 -11.21 6.01
CA GLY A 182 -10.08 -11.47 5.91
C GLY A 182 -10.89 -10.34 5.26
N LEU A 183 -10.23 -9.46 4.50
CA LEU A 183 -10.83 -8.36 3.75
C LEU A 183 -11.14 -8.80 2.32
N SER A 184 -12.06 -8.07 1.67
CA SER A 184 -12.26 -8.21 0.22
C SER A 184 -11.04 -7.69 -0.53
N ARG A 185 -10.68 -8.37 -1.61
CA ARG A 185 -9.72 -7.86 -2.60
C ARG A 185 -10.11 -6.48 -3.09
N ALA A 186 -9.10 -5.67 -3.39
CA ALA A 186 -9.26 -4.36 -4.00
C ALA A 186 -9.25 -4.44 -5.53
N TYR A 187 -8.58 -5.42 -6.15
CA TYR A 187 -8.37 -5.42 -7.60
C TYR A 187 -9.08 -6.56 -8.36
N GLU A 188 -9.55 -6.23 -9.57
CA GLU A 188 -10.23 -7.15 -10.49
C GLU A 188 -9.23 -7.81 -11.46
N HIS A 189 -8.65 -8.95 -11.07
CA HIS A 189 -7.72 -9.73 -11.87
C HIS A 189 -8.40 -10.27 -13.15
N GLY A 190 -7.68 -10.25 -14.28
CA GLY A 190 -8.20 -10.73 -15.58
C GLY A 190 -9.09 -9.74 -16.36
N GLY A 191 -9.41 -8.59 -15.77
CA GLY A 191 -10.03 -7.45 -16.43
C GLY A 191 -9.06 -6.29 -16.66
N ASP A 192 -9.54 -5.06 -16.46
CA ASP A 192 -8.73 -3.83 -16.59
C ASP A 192 -7.91 -3.52 -15.32
N TRP A 193 -7.89 -4.43 -14.33
CA TRP A 193 -7.19 -4.30 -13.05
C TRP A 193 -7.58 -3.02 -12.28
N GLN A 194 -8.86 -2.66 -12.33
CA GLN A 194 -9.36 -1.51 -11.61
C GLN A 194 -9.43 -1.80 -10.11
N CYS A 195 -9.01 -0.83 -9.31
CA CYS A 195 -9.20 -0.86 -7.85
C CYS A 195 -10.66 -0.51 -7.54
N ASN A 196 -11.38 -1.41 -6.87
CA ASN A 196 -12.77 -1.24 -6.42
C ASN A 196 -13.67 -0.63 -7.52
N SER A 197 -13.71 -1.29 -8.68
CA SER A 197 -14.46 -0.86 -9.87
C SER A 197 -14.21 0.61 -10.30
N GLY A 198 -12.98 1.10 -10.08
CA GLY A 198 -12.51 2.42 -10.48
C GLY A 198 -12.50 3.47 -9.37
N ASP A 199 -12.92 3.14 -8.14
CA ASP A 199 -12.88 4.02 -6.97
C ASP A 199 -11.91 3.48 -5.91
N PRO A 200 -10.59 3.77 -6.00
CA PRO A 200 -9.62 3.27 -5.02
C PRO A 200 -9.92 3.75 -3.60
N TYR A 201 -10.47 4.95 -3.43
CA TYR A 201 -10.79 5.51 -2.11
C TYR A 201 -11.88 4.70 -1.41
N GLY A 202 -12.76 4.02 -2.15
CA GLY A 202 -13.80 3.16 -1.60
C GLY A 202 -13.35 1.73 -1.28
N ALA A 203 -12.11 1.34 -1.61
CA ALA A 203 -11.62 -0.01 -1.37
C ALA A 203 -11.55 -0.32 0.14
N VAL A 204 -12.02 -1.51 0.51
CA VAL A 204 -11.97 -2.02 1.90
C VAL A 204 -10.62 -2.68 2.22
N GLY A 205 -10.05 -3.36 1.23
CA GLY A 205 -8.75 -4.03 1.30
C GLY A 205 -7.56 -3.07 1.19
N TYR A 206 -6.36 -3.65 1.29
CA TYR A 206 -5.13 -2.95 0.96
C TYR A 206 -5.06 -2.65 -0.53
N ARG A 207 -4.35 -1.58 -0.88
CA ARG A 207 -4.16 -1.10 -2.24
C ARG A 207 -2.88 -0.28 -2.35
N LEU A 208 -2.50 0.08 -3.56
CA LEU A 208 -1.54 1.17 -3.75
C LEU A 208 -2.16 2.51 -3.28
N PRO A 209 -1.36 3.44 -2.74
CA PRO A 209 -1.79 4.83 -2.59
C PRO A 209 -2.16 5.42 -3.94
N THR A 210 -3.08 6.37 -3.95
CA THR A 210 -3.22 7.22 -5.14
C THR A 210 -2.04 8.18 -5.23
N ASP A 211 -1.82 8.70 -6.43
CA ASP A 211 -0.85 9.75 -6.73
C ASP A 211 -1.01 10.96 -5.78
N ALA A 212 -2.26 11.30 -5.43
CA ALA A 212 -2.56 12.39 -4.50
C ALA A 212 -2.34 12.03 -3.03
N GLU A 213 -2.70 10.82 -2.60
CA GLU A 213 -2.44 10.37 -1.22
C GLU A 213 -0.94 10.31 -0.92
N TRP A 214 -0.15 9.80 -1.87
CA TRP A 214 1.30 9.72 -1.74
C TRP A 214 1.91 11.11 -1.58
N GLU A 215 1.55 12.06 -2.46
CA GLU A 215 2.09 13.43 -2.39
C GLU A 215 1.66 14.14 -1.11
N TYR A 216 0.39 13.99 -0.73
CA TYR A 216 -0.15 14.59 0.49
C TYR A 216 0.63 14.15 1.72
N ALA A 217 0.93 12.85 1.82
CA ALA A 217 1.72 12.30 2.91
C ALA A 217 3.18 12.79 2.87
N ALA A 218 3.79 12.86 1.68
CA ALA A 218 5.18 13.31 1.51
C ALA A 218 5.38 14.78 1.93
N GLN A 219 4.41 15.66 1.64
CA GLN A 219 4.51 17.10 1.94
C GLN A 219 3.71 17.54 3.18
N TYR A 220 3.26 16.59 4.00
CA TYR A 220 2.21 16.79 4.99
C TYR A 220 2.44 18.00 5.91
N ASP A 221 1.37 18.76 6.14
CA ASP A 221 1.21 19.92 7.05
C ASP A 221 1.79 21.29 6.59
N ASP A 222 2.76 21.35 5.67
CA ASP A 222 3.44 22.63 5.36
C ASP A 222 3.90 22.85 3.91
N GLU A 223 3.43 22.07 2.94
CA GLU A 223 3.74 22.23 1.50
C GLU A 223 5.25 22.23 1.19
N ARG A 224 6.02 21.48 2.00
CA ARG A 224 7.48 21.32 1.85
C ARG A 224 7.90 20.76 0.50
N ILE A 225 9.09 21.16 0.07
CA ILE A 225 9.68 20.72 -1.20
C ILE A 225 10.09 19.24 -1.18
N TYR A 226 10.77 18.81 -0.12
CA TYR A 226 11.19 17.43 0.12
C TYR A 226 10.50 16.92 1.38
N PRO A 227 10.43 15.60 1.60
CA PRO A 227 9.79 15.06 2.80
C PRO A 227 10.36 15.65 4.10
N TRP A 228 11.66 15.97 4.12
CA TRP A 228 12.37 16.56 5.27
C TRP A 228 12.31 18.09 5.37
N GLY A 229 11.59 18.77 4.49
CA GLY A 229 11.54 20.22 4.40
C GLY A 229 12.22 20.76 3.15
N ASP A 230 12.78 21.98 3.25
CA ASP A 230 13.30 22.72 2.09
C ASP A 230 14.84 22.72 2.01
N ASP A 231 15.50 22.03 2.94
CA ASP A 231 16.94 21.85 2.90
C ASP A 231 17.36 21.06 1.65
N ALA A 232 18.56 21.37 1.14
CA ALA A 232 19.10 20.70 -0.02
C ALA A 232 19.23 19.18 0.21
N LEU A 233 18.99 18.42 -0.86
CA LEU A 233 19.24 16.98 -0.92
C LEU A 233 20.70 16.66 -0.56
N ASP A 234 20.88 15.71 0.35
CA ASP A 234 22.15 15.05 0.63
C ASP A 234 21.95 13.61 1.10
N CYS A 235 23.04 12.84 1.13
CA CYS A 235 23.03 11.41 1.44
C CYS A 235 22.71 11.07 2.90
N ASP A 236 22.58 12.07 3.78
CA ASP A 236 22.14 11.86 5.17
C ASP A 236 20.60 11.88 5.27
N ARG A 237 19.91 12.39 4.24
CA ARG A 237 18.44 12.54 4.23
C ARG A 237 17.72 11.62 3.27
N ALA A 238 18.41 11.14 2.24
CA ALA A 238 17.87 10.17 1.29
C ALA A 238 18.99 9.30 0.71
N ASN A 239 18.67 8.04 0.40
CA ASN A 239 19.50 7.23 -0.47
C ASN A 239 19.27 7.63 -1.94
N ALA A 240 19.93 8.70 -2.37
CA ALA A 240 19.89 9.20 -3.75
C ALA A 240 21.04 8.63 -4.61
N ASP A 241 20.97 8.87 -5.93
CA ASP A 241 22.08 8.57 -6.84
C ASP A 241 23.39 9.21 -6.38
N GLY A 242 24.45 8.40 -6.41
CA GLY A 242 25.76 8.78 -5.90
C GLY A 242 26.00 8.53 -4.41
N CYS A 243 24.99 8.10 -3.64
CA CYS A 243 25.13 7.81 -2.22
C CYS A 243 25.63 6.37 -1.98
N VAL A 244 24.73 5.37 -2.10
CA VAL A 244 25.05 3.96 -1.79
C VAL A 244 25.21 3.10 -3.05
N TYR A 245 24.62 3.52 -4.17
CA TYR A 245 24.57 2.77 -5.45
C TYR A 245 23.84 1.42 -5.37
N TRP A 246 23.06 1.25 -4.31
CA TRP A 246 22.13 0.14 -4.07
C TRP A 246 21.07 0.61 -3.09
N THR A 247 20.06 -0.19 -2.84
CA THR A 247 19.10 0.07 -1.75
C THR A 247 19.76 -0.02 -0.38
N THR A 248 19.13 0.64 0.58
CA THR A 248 19.41 0.54 2.02
C THR A 248 18.25 -0.16 2.71
N PRO A 249 18.45 -0.69 3.93
CA PRO A 249 17.33 -1.08 4.78
C PRO A 249 16.29 0.03 4.87
N VAL A 250 15.02 -0.37 4.81
CA VAL A 250 13.90 0.54 5.03
C VAL A 250 13.98 1.16 6.43
N GLY A 251 13.55 2.42 6.56
CA GLY A 251 13.57 3.15 7.83
C GLY A 251 14.88 3.87 8.14
N ASP A 252 15.93 3.70 7.32
CA ASP A 252 17.22 4.38 7.52
C ASP A 252 17.11 5.90 7.32
N TYR A 253 16.10 6.37 6.57
CA TYR A 253 15.86 7.79 6.28
C TYR A 253 14.47 8.24 6.75
N PRO A 254 14.28 8.57 8.05
CA PRO A 254 13.04 9.11 8.58
C PRO A 254 12.84 10.56 8.10
N ASP A 255 12.32 10.70 6.89
CA ASP A 255 12.35 11.94 6.15
C ASP A 255 11.06 12.75 6.22
N ALA A 256 9.89 12.15 6.37
CA ALA A 256 8.63 12.90 6.50
C ALA A 256 8.51 13.57 7.89
N PRO A 257 7.54 14.50 8.11
CA PRO A 257 7.38 15.12 9.41
C PRO A 257 7.19 14.07 10.52
N GLU A 258 7.81 14.29 11.69
CA GLU A 258 7.79 13.37 12.84
C GLU A 258 6.38 12.95 13.26
N THR A 259 5.36 13.74 12.92
CA THR A 259 3.95 13.45 13.21
C THR A 259 3.37 12.28 12.42
N LEU A 260 3.94 11.93 11.26
CA LEU A 260 3.51 10.80 10.45
C LEU A 260 4.41 9.57 10.56
N GLU A 261 5.65 9.70 11.05
CA GLU A 261 6.59 8.56 11.18
C GLU A 261 6.79 7.80 9.84
N LEU A 262 6.76 8.51 8.71
CA LEU A 262 7.12 7.93 7.41
C LEU A 262 8.62 8.09 7.16
N SER A 263 9.20 7.11 6.49
CA SER A 263 10.57 7.11 6.02
C SER A 263 10.63 6.81 4.53
N ASP A 264 11.80 7.13 3.95
CA ASP A 264 12.17 6.79 2.58
C ASP A 264 11.15 7.31 1.55
N MET A 265 10.43 8.39 1.87
CA MET A 265 9.51 9.03 0.93
C MET A 265 10.29 9.66 -0.24
N ALA A 266 11.58 9.94 -0.06
CA ALA A 266 12.48 10.33 -1.12
C ALA A 266 13.76 9.47 -1.18
N GLY A 267 14.07 8.96 -2.38
CA GLY A 267 15.21 8.09 -2.61
C GLY A 267 14.90 6.61 -2.41
N ASN A 268 15.94 5.80 -2.21
CA ASN A 268 15.86 4.34 -2.10
C ASN A 268 15.22 3.71 -3.35
N VAL A 269 13.90 3.55 -3.46
CA VAL A 269 13.23 3.06 -4.67
C VAL A 269 12.10 3.97 -5.13
N TRP A 270 11.86 4.00 -6.45
CA TRP A 270 10.64 4.59 -6.99
C TRP A 270 9.44 3.80 -6.51
N GLU A 271 8.34 4.48 -6.20
CA GLU A 271 7.15 3.82 -5.67
C GLU A 271 5.98 3.85 -6.64
N TRP A 272 5.46 2.67 -6.96
CA TRP A 272 4.21 2.54 -7.71
C TRP A 272 3.03 3.22 -7.01
N CYS A 273 2.25 3.98 -7.78
CA CYS A 273 0.94 4.49 -7.37
C CYS A 273 -0.19 3.81 -8.16
N ASN A 274 -1.42 3.89 -7.65
CA ASN A 274 -2.59 3.32 -8.31
C ASN A 274 -2.87 3.99 -9.67
N ASP A 275 -2.59 5.28 -9.80
CA ASP A 275 -3.02 6.13 -10.90
C ASP A 275 -2.37 5.78 -12.24
N TRP A 276 -3.17 5.89 -13.31
CA TRP A 276 -2.63 6.06 -14.65
C TRP A 276 -1.95 7.43 -14.77
N HIS A 277 -0.79 7.46 -15.41
CA HIS A 277 -0.02 8.68 -15.57
C HIS A 277 -0.58 9.54 -16.71
N GLN A 278 -0.79 10.83 -16.39
CA GLN A 278 -1.01 11.90 -17.36
C GLN A 278 -0.25 13.15 -16.89
N CYS A 279 0.36 13.88 -17.83
CA CYS A 279 1.09 15.10 -17.48
C CYS A 279 0.16 16.24 -17.07
N ASN A 280 -0.83 16.57 -17.91
CA ASN A 280 -1.76 17.63 -17.59
C ASN A 280 -2.80 17.10 -16.62
N LEU A 281 -2.65 17.52 -15.37
CA LEU A 281 -3.51 17.18 -14.25
C LEU A 281 -4.76 18.07 -14.19
N GLY A 282 -4.78 19.15 -14.98
CA GLY A 282 -5.80 20.16 -15.00
C GLY A 282 -5.64 21.14 -13.84
N THR A 283 -6.21 22.34 -14.02
CA THR A 283 -6.23 23.39 -12.99
C THR A 283 -7.63 23.46 -12.38
N GLY A 284 -7.71 23.47 -11.05
CA GLY A 284 -8.99 23.56 -10.31
C GLY A 284 -9.09 22.59 -9.15
N GLN A 285 -10.03 22.86 -8.24
CA GLN A 285 -10.28 22.04 -7.06
C GLN A 285 -10.77 20.63 -7.44
N GLN A 286 -10.18 19.61 -6.84
CA GLN A 286 -10.58 18.21 -7.01
C GLN A 286 -10.74 17.52 -5.67
N ALA A 287 -11.78 16.71 -5.53
CA ALA A 287 -11.93 15.81 -4.39
C ALA A 287 -11.53 14.40 -4.83
N ASP A 288 -10.68 13.75 -4.04
CA ASP A 288 -10.25 12.36 -4.24
C ASP A 288 -9.83 12.03 -5.69
N PRO A 289 -8.85 12.75 -6.29
CA PRO A 289 -8.42 12.48 -7.66
C PRO A 289 -7.59 11.19 -7.75
N HIS A 290 -7.92 10.33 -8.71
CA HIS A 290 -7.28 9.02 -8.92
C HIS A 290 -6.86 8.80 -10.39
N GLY A 291 -6.47 9.88 -11.07
CA GLY A 291 -5.98 9.84 -12.45
C GLY A 291 -7.06 9.53 -13.49
N PRO A 292 -6.68 9.42 -14.78
CA PRO A 292 -7.60 9.02 -15.84
C PRO A 292 -7.99 7.54 -15.70
N VAL A 293 -9.15 7.17 -16.24
CA VAL A 293 -9.68 5.80 -16.18
C VAL A 293 -8.81 4.79 -16.95
N VAL A 294 -8.14 5.24 -18.02
CA VAL A 294 -7.28 4.42 -18.89
C VAL A 294 -5.99 5.18 -19.18
N GLY A 295 -4.88 4.45 -19.24
CA GLY A 295 -3.57 5.01 -19.57
C GLY A 295 -2.64 3.96 -20.17
N ILE A 296 -1.41 4.39 -20.44
CA ILE A 296 -0.32 3.53 -20.94
C ILE A 296 0.68 3.24 -19.82
N TYR A 297 1.00 4.26 -19.02
CA TYR A 297 1.99 4.19 -17.95
C TYR A 297 1.32 4.44 -16.61
N ARG A 298 1.77 3.79 -15.54
CA ARG A 298 1.36 4.09 -14.16
C ARG A 298 2.33 5.09 -13.53
N VAL A 299 1.86 5.82 -12.53
CA VAL A 299 2.66 6.83 -11.83
C VAL A 299 3.71 6.16 -10.93
N LEU A 300 4.90 6.77 -10.88
CA LEU A 300 5.97 6.50 -9.92
C LEU A 300 6.29 7.78 -9.13
N ARG A 301 6.60 7.64 -7.83
CA ARG A 301 6.94 8.74 -6.90
C ARG A 301 8.25 8.49 -6.12
N GLY A 302 8.83 9.55 -5.56
CA GLY A 302 9.92 9.48 -4.56
C GLY A 302 11.35 9.54 -5.08
N GLY A 303 11.62 9.16 -6.33
CA GLY A 303 13.01 8.98 -6.78
C GLY A 303 13.58 7.64 -6.31
N SER A 304 14.85 7.39 -6.59
CA SER A 304 15.52 6.14 -6.21
C SER A 304 17.03 6.28 -6.14
N PHE A 305 17.73 5.28 -5.59
CA PHE A 305 19.20 5.23 -5.54
C PHE A 305 19.86 5.24 -6.93
N GLY A 306 19.13 4.86 -7.98
CA GLY A 306 19.61 4.79 -9.36
C GLY A 306 19.05 5.89 -10.27
N SER A 307 18.36 6.86 -9.69
CA SER A 307 17.74 7.96 -10.44
C SER A 307 18.76 8.92 -11.05
N THR A 308 18.33 9.80 -11.95
CA THR A 308 19.21 10.90 -12.38
C THR A 308 19.53 11.79 -11.16
N PRO A 309 20.79 12.19 -10.91
CA PRO A 309 21.20 12.95 -9.72
C PRO A 309 20.81 14.43 -9.82
N THR A 310 19.53 14.69 -10.07
CA THR A 310 18.94 16.03 -10.09
C THR A 310 18.05 16.16 -8.86
N PRO A 311 18.24 17.19 -8.00
CA PRO A 311 17.40 17.40 -6.82
C PRO A 311 15.91 17.40 -7.13
N GLU A 312 15.53 17.81 -8.33
CA GLU A 312 14.17 17.82 -8.85
C GLU A 312 13.48 16.46 -8.73
N THR A 313 14.20 15.35 -8.90
CA THR A 313 13.67 13.98 -8.91
C THR A 313 13.16 13.51 -7.56
N TYR A 314 13.66 14.10 -6.47
CA TYR A 314 13.38 13.69 -5.09
C TYR A 314 12.37 14.62 -4.39
N ARG A 315 11.83 15.61 -5.11
CA ARG A 315 10.81 16.53 -4.58
C ARG A 315 9.51 15.77 -4.38
N CYS A 316 8.73 16.13 -3.35
CA CYS A 316 7.44 15.52 -3.05
C CYS A 316 6.51 15.47 -4.28
N ALA A 317 6.46 16.56 -5.04
CA ALA A 317 5.60 16.69 -6.21
C ALA A 317 6.14 16.07 -7.51
N TYR A 318 7.38 15.54 -7.51
CA TYR A 318 7.95 14.96 -8.72
C TYR A 318 7.23 13.67 -9.09
N ARG A 319 6.87 13.56 -10.38
CA ARG A 319 6.14 12.41 -10.93
C ARG A 319 6.95 11.80 -12.05
N HIS A 320 7.28 10.53 -11.89
CA HIS A 320 7.76 9.69 -12.98
C HIS A 320 6.62 8.75 -13.41
N ASN A 321 6.88 7.95 -14.44
CA ASN A 321 5.96 6.93 -14.90
C ASN A 321 6.70 5.75 -15.48
N PHE A 322 6.04 4.59 -15.46
CA PHE A 322 6.60 3.38 -16.04
C PHE A 322 5.50 2.43 -16.53
N LEU A 323 5.87 1.49 -17.41
CA LEU A 323 4.90 0.55 -17.97
C LEU A 323 4.48 -0.44 -16.87
N PRO A 324 3.18 -0.69 -16.66
CA PRO A 324 2.71 -1.51 -15.54
C PRO A 324 3.16 -2.97 -15.60
N GLY A 325 3.45 -3.48 -16.79
CA GLY A 325 3.95 -4.84 -17.01
C GLY A 325 5.47 -4.97 -16.99
N ASN A 326 6.20 -3.87 -16.77
CA ASN A 326 7.65 -3.88 -16.64
C ASN A 326 8.03 -3.80 -15.17
N SER A 327 9.17 -4.41 -14.85
CA SER A 327 9.90 -4.30 -13.61
C SER A 327 11.20 -3.52 -13.83
N ASP A 328 11.78 -2.98 -12.75
CA ASP A 328 13.08 -2.31 -12.78
C ASP A 328 13.77 -2.44 -11.41
N VAL A 329 15.10 -2.42 -11.43
CA VAL A 329 15.99 -2.60 -10.28
C VAL A 329 15.95 -1.44 -9.28
N ALA A 330 15.19 -0.39 -9.57
CA ALA A 330 15.04 0.75 -8.69
C ALA A 330 13.56 1.14 -8.51
N VAL A 331 12.64 0.20 -8.76
CA VAL A 331 11.19 0.37 -8.59
C VAL A 331 10.65 -0.64 -7.58
N GLY A 332 10.09 -0.12 -6.50
CA GLY A 332 9.36 -0.85 -5.47
C GLY A 332 8.01 -0.18 -5.20
N PHE A 333 7.55 -0.21 -3.95
CA PHE A 333 6.27 0.38 -3.55
C PHE A 333 6.09 0.43 -2.03
N ARG A 334 5.15 1.26 -1.59
CA ARG A 334 4.47 1.13 -0.30
C ARG A 334 2.96 0.93 -0.50
N ILE A 335 2.27 0.54 0.57
CA ILE A 335 0.86 0.17 0.53
C ILE A 335 0.00 1.13 1.35
N ALA A 336 -1.26 1.27 0.96
CA ALA A 336 -2.27 2.08 1.63
C ALA A 336 -3.54 1.29 1.92
N ARG A 337 -4.36 1.79 2.84
CA ARG A 337 -5.69 1.27 3.12
C ARG A 337 -6.61 2.38 3.62
N THR A 338 -7.80 2.51 3.03
CA THR A 338 -8.78 3.51 3.48
C THR A 338 -9.33 3.16 4.87
N VAL A 339 -9.38 4.14 5.78
CA VAL A 339 -10.07 4.03 7.06
C VAL A 339 -11.57 3.91 6.81
N GLN A 340 -12.21 2.89 7.40
CA GLN A 340 -13.64 2.66 7.18
C GLN A 340 -14.47 3.52 8.15
N PRO A 341 -15.59 4.10 7.70
CA PRO A 341 -16.42 5.01 8.50
C PRO A 341 -17.30 4.33 9.56
#